data_AF-A0A0N7LTB8-F1
#
_entry.id   AF-A0A0N7LTB8-F1
#
_cell.length_a   1.000
_cell.length_b   1.000
_cell.length_c   1.000
_cell.angle_alpha   90.00
_cell.angle_beta   90.00
_cell.angle_gamma   90.00
#
_symmetry.space_group_name_H-M   'P 1'
#
loop_
_entity.id
_entity.type
_entity.pdbx_description
1 polymer ?
#
loop_
_entity_poly.entity_id
_entity_poly.type
_entity_poly.pdbx_seq_one_letter_code
_entity_poly.pdbx_strand_id
1 'polypeptide(L)'
;MAAMTYERRKRAIFEFLYRDPGGLLHRYRLPEHLSDNALRDEVNLLVEDINGIIPSDYAETDMTLLTPEINGAVRRRHGAQGWPPAKVMIAATEDAVAASAQAKAANKTARSGPLDPFEAAAAAMKAKQPVGEQFLWGAHAVEMISRGLIDSETMGEYRSGAFLTRRAHYGEQKALTWEDEAKERHRLAKEAFRSRREGDGAISEEVLREGQEELKAAARSMDRRSSSMRRYA
;
A
#
# COMPACT_ATOMS: atom_id res chain seq x y z
N MET A 1 0.12 14.43 -0.60
CA MET A 1 1.12 15.41 -1.05
C MET A 1 0.37 16.63 -1.55
N ALA A 2 0.85 17.85 -1.27
CA ALA A 2 0.18 19.07 -1.72
C ALA A 2 0.31 19.21 -3.25
N ALA A 3 -0.75 19.70 -3.90
CA ALA A 3 -0.75 20.02 -5.32
C ALA A 3 0.29 21.12 -5.63
N MET A 4 0.88 21.08 -6.82
CA MET A 4 1.83 22.11 -7.24
C MET A 4 1.11 23.44 -7.49
N THR A 5 1.71 24.53 -7.01
CA THR A 5 1.29 25.88 -7.39
C THR A 5 1.47 26.08 -8.90
N TYR A 6 0.62 26.90 -9.50
CA TYR A 6 0.66 27.25 -10.93
C TYR A 6 2.07 27.66 -11.41
N GLU A 7 2.72 28.60 -10.72
CA GLU A 7 4.08 29.08 -11.08
C GLU A 7 5.14 27.97 -11.01
N ARG A 8 5.08 27.13 -9.98
CA ARG A 8 6.00 25.99 -9.83
C ARG A 8 5.81 24.97 -10.95
N ARG A 9 4.57 24.75 -11.40
CA ARG A 9 4.28 23.83 -12.51
C ARG A 9 4.79 24.39 -13.83
N LYS A 10 4.55 25.67 -14.12
CA LYS A 10 5.12 26.35 -15.29
C LYS A 10 6.65 26.27 -15.32
N ARG A 11 7.30 26.52 -14.18
CA ARG A 11 8.76 26.39 -14.07
C ARG A 11 9.22 24.96 -14.37
N ALA A 12 8.54 23.95 -13.85
CA ALA A 12 8.88 22.55 -14.12
C ALA A 12 8.72 22.20 -15.61
N ILE A 13 7.66 22.69 -16.27
CA ILE A 13 7.45 22.50 -17.71
C ILE A 13 8.53 23.23 -18.51
N PHE A 14 8.86 24.48 -18.16
CA PHE A 14 9.94 25.22 -18.79
C PHE A 14 11.28 24.48 -18.69
N GLU A 15 11.60 23.96 -17.49
CA GLU A 15 12.81 23.17 -17.28
C GLU A 15 12.80 21.89 -18.13
N PHE A 16 11.66 21.22 -18.23
CA PHE A 16 11.52 20.07 -19.12
C PHE A 16 11.75 20.41 -20.60
N LEU A 17 11.19 21.52 -21.08
CA LEU A 17 11.28 21.90 -22.49
C LEU A 17 12.67 22.42 -22.87
N TYR A 18 13.25 23.28 -22.04
CA TYR A 18 14.31 24.19 -22.48
C TYR A 18 15.53 24.30 -21.55
N ARG A 19 15.59 23.54 -20.44
CA ARG A 19 16.77 23.56 -19.55
C ARG A 19 18.02 23.04 -20.26
N ASP A 20 19.13 23.75 -20.09
CA ASP A 20 20.44 23.29 -20.55
C ASP A 20 21.20 22.56 -19.40
N PRO A 21 21.92 21.45 -19.66
CA PRO A 21 21.78 20.54 -20.80
C PRO A 21 20.64 19.53 -20.55
N GLY A 22 19.80 19.28 -21.56
CA GLY A 22 18.89 18.11 -21.55
C GLY A 22 17.41 18.39 -21.76
N GLY A 23 17.00 19.65 -21.88
CA GLY A 23 15.65 20.05 -22.26
C GLY A 23 15.24 19.40 -23.58
N LEU A 24 13.96 19.05 -23.70
CA LEU A 24 13.43 18.33 -24.86
C LEU A 24 13.77 19.02 -26.19
N LEU A 25 13.64 20.35 -26.24
CA LEU A 25 13.82 21.14 -27.45
C LEU A 25 15.28 21.25 -27.91
N HIS A 26 16.25 21.10 -26.99
CA HIS A 26 17.68 21.08 -27.31
C HIS A 26 18.11 19.84 -28.11
N ARG A 27 17.24 18.84 -28.23
CA ARG A 27 17.48 17.64 -29.06
C ARG A 27 17.15 17.85 -30.54
N TYR A 28 16.48 18.95 -30.85
CA TYR A 28 16.02 19.29 -32.18
C TYR A 28 16.80 20.48 -32.73
N ARG A 29 16.88 20.59 -34.07
CA ARG A 29 17.45 21.75 -34.75
C ARG A 29 16.61 22.98 -34.43
N LEU A 30 17.29 24.04 -33.99
CA LEU A 30 16.69 25.33 -33.68
C LEU A 30 16.05 25.96 -34.93
N PRO A 31 14.88 26.60 -34.81
CA PRO A 31 14.29 27.37 -35.91
C PRO A 31 15.19 28.54 -36.34
N GLU A 32 15.78 28.47 -37.53
CA GLU A 32 16.77 29.45 -38.01
C GLU A 32 16.16 30.80 -38.41
N HIS A 33 14.84 30.84 -38.62
CA HIS A 33 14.11 32.05 -39.03
C HIS A 33 13.61 32.87 -37.85
N LEU A 34 13.75 32.37 -36.61
CA LEU A 34 13.28 33.04 -35.40
C LEU A 34 14.44 33.76 -34.72
N SER A 35 14.18 35.00 -34.29
CA SER A 35 15.07 35.71 -33.37
C SER A 35 15.04 35.09 -31.97
N ASP A 36 16.06 35.37 -31.14
CA ASP A 36 16.12 34.88 -29.76
C ASP A 36 14.87 35.27 -28.93
N ASN A 37 14.33 36.48 -29.14
CA ASN A 37 13.11 36.92 -28.48
C ASN A 37 11.89 36.10 -28.95
N ALA A 38 11.78 35.84 -30.25
CA ALA A 38 10.70 35.03 -30.80
C ALA A 38 10.79 33.56 -30.34
N LEU A 39 12.00 33.01 -30.20
CA LEU A 39 12.22 31.69 -29.63
C LEU A 39 11.75 31.63 -28.17
N ARG A 40 12.05 32.66 -27.39
CA ARG A 40 11.61 32.75 -25.99
C ARG A 40 10.09 32.81 -25.88
N ASP A 41 9.45 33.62 -26.72
CA ASP A 41 7.99 33.74 -26.75
C ASP A 41 7.33 32.42 -27.15
N GLU A 42 7.87 31.72 -28.15
CA GLU A 42 7.39 30.40 -28.56
C GLU A 42 7.49 29.37 -27.43
N VAL A 43 8.63 29.34 -26.71
CA VAL A 43 8.78 28.45 -25.54
C VAL A 43 7.77 28.79 -24.44
N ASN A 44 7.53 30.07 -24.18
CA ASN A 44 6.53 30.49 -23.19
C ASN A 44 5.12 30.08 -23.57
N LEU A 45 4.75 30.20 -24.85
CA LEU A 45 3.45 29.74 -25.37
C LEU A 45 3.30 28.22 -25.20
N LEU A 46 4.33 27.44 -25.54
CA LEU A 46 4.32 25.99 -25.32
C LEU A 46 4.18 25.61 -23.84
N VAL A 47 4.83 26.36 -22.93
CA VAL A 47 4.68 26.16 -21.49
C VAL A 47 3.24 26.39 -21.05
N GLU A 48 2.58 27.44 -21.53
CA GLU A 48 1.18 27.72 -21.20
C GLU A 48 0.23 26.65 -21.75
N ASP A 49 0.41 26.26 -23.01
CA ASP A 49 -0.41 25.24 -23.66
C ASP A 49 -0.33 23.91 -22.89
N ILE A 50 0.88 23.46 -22.55
CA ILE A 50 1.09 22.23 -21.77
C ILE A 50 0.51 22.39 -20.36
N ASN A 51 0.74 23.52 -19.71
CA ASN A 51 0.26 23.79 -18.36
C ASN A 51 -1.27 23.82 -18.27
N GLY A 52 -1.95 24.29 -19.32
CA GLY A 52 -3.41 24.33 -19.42
C GLY A 52 -4.05 22.94 -19.52
N ILE A 53 -3.31 21.93 -20.00
CA ILE A 53 -3.76 20.54 -20.13
C ILE A 53 -3.56 19.77 -18.83
N ILE A 54 -2.51 20.10 -18.06
CA ILE A 54 -2.15 19.36 -16.85
C ILE A 54 -3.13 19.69 -15.70
N PRO A 55 -3.79 18.69 -15.09
CA PRO A 55 -4.72 18.93 -13.99
C PRO A 55 -4.08 19.65 -12.80
N SER A 56 -4.86 20.54 -12.16
CA SER A 56 -4.39 21.41 -11.08
C SER A 56 -4.00 20.66 -9.80
N ASP A 57 -4.52 19.45 -9.61
CA ASP A 57 -4.30 18.59 -8.45
C ASP A 57 -3.00 17.77 -8.54
N TYR A 58 -2.26 17.88 -9.66
CA TYR A 58 -0.99 17.17 -9.83
C TYR A 58 0.06 17.65 -8.82
N ALA A 59 0.65 16.69 -8.12
CA ALA A 59 1.79 16.90 -7.25
C ALA A 59 3.12 16.83 -8.04
N GLU A 60 4.21 17.22 -7.39
CA GLU A 60 5.56 17.18 -7.98
C GLU A 60 5.96 15.77 -8.45
N THR A 61 5.58 14.74 -7.71
CA THR A 61 5.79 13.35 -8.11
C THR A 61 5.02 12.98 -9.38
N ASP A 62 3.82 13.52 -9.58
CA ASP A 62 3.04 13.28 -10.79
C ASP A 62 3.71 13.91 -12.01
N MET A 63 4.25 15.12 -11.86
CA MET A 63 5.00 15.80 -12.91
C MET A 63 6.27 15.04 -13.31
N THR A 64 6.99 14.47 -12.34
CA THR A 64 8.19 13.65 -12.59
C THR A 64 7.87 12.39 -13.42
N LEU A 65 6.68 11.79 -13.21
CA LEU A 65 6.23 10.63 -13.99
C LEU A 65 5.64 11.03 -15.34
N LEU A 66 4.95 12.16 -15.41
CA LEU A 66 4.29 12.64 -16.62
C LEU A 66 5.31 13.08 -17.68
N THR A 67 6.39 13.73 -17.26
CA THR A 67 7.37 14.34 -18.16
C THR A 67 8.04 13.32 -19.12
N PRO A 68 8.53 12.15 -18.65
CA PRO A 68 9.00 11.08 -19.54
C PRO A 68 7.93 10.56 -20.51
N GLU A 69 6.67 10.47 -20.09
CA GLU A 69 5.57 10.01 -20.94
C GLU A 69 5.28 11.00 -22.07
N ILE A 70 5.24 12.31 -21.77
CA ILE A 70 5.12 13.37 -22.77
C ILE A 70 6.26 13.26 -23.79
N ASN A 71 7.51 13.16 -23.32
CA ASN A 71 8.68 12.99 -24.19
C ASN A 71 8.55 11.73 -25.09
N GLY A 72 8.11 10.60 -24.53
CA GLY A 72 7.85 9.38 -25.29
C GLY A 72 6.79 9.58 -26.36
N ALA A 73 5.68 10.25 -26.03
CA ALA A 73 4.59 10.53 -26.95
C ALA A 73 5.01 11.50 -28.07
N VAL A 74 5.78 12.55 -27.77
CA VAL A 74 6.35 13.46 -28.77
C VAL A 74 7.23 12.69 -29.74
N ARG A 75 8.14 11.84 -29.24
CA ARG A 75 9.04 11.04 -30.10
C ARG A 75 8.30 10.04 -31.01
N ARG A 76 7.15 9.52 -30.58
CA ARG A 76 6.30 8.66 -31.42
C ARG A 76 5.58 9.43 -32.52
N ARG A 77 5.24 10.70 -32.26
CA ARG A 77 4.43 11.55 -33.16
C ARG A 77 5.29 12.41 -34.10
N HIS A 78 6.51 12.75 -33.72
CA HIS A 78 7.38 13.68 -34.44
C HIS A 78 8.71 13.03 -34.84
N GLY A 79 8.89 12.82 -36.15
CA GLY A 79 10.10 12.24 -36.73
C GLY A 79 11.03 13.25 -37.41
N ALA A 80 10.68 14.54 -37.42
CA ALA A 80 11.49 15.55 -38.08
C ALA A 80 12.63 16.07 -37.18
N GLN A 81 13.66 16.62 -37.81
CA GLN A 81 14.82 17.16 -37.09
C GLN A 81 14.57 18.52 -36.45
N GLY A 82 13.61 19.31 -36.94
CA GLY A 82 13.22 20.59 -36.34
C GLY A 82 12.35 20.41 -35.10
N TRP A 83 12.06 21.52 -34.41
CA TRP A 83 11.17 21.50 -33.24
C TRP A 83 9.81 20.85 -33.53
N PRO A 84 9.25 20.08 -32.59
CA PRO A 84 7.89 19.59 -32.70
C PRO A 84 6.91 20.77 -32.77
N PRO A 85 5.94 20.79 -33.72
CA PRO A 85 4.89 21.80 -33.74
C PRO A 85 4.06 21.78 -32.46
N ALA A 86 3.51 22.93 -32.03
CA ALA A 86 2.66 23.04 -30.84
C ALA A 86 1.53 21.99 -30.78
N LYS A 87 0.85 21.74 -31.91
CA LYS A 87 -0.19 20.69 -32.02
C LYS A 87 0.31 19.30 -31.61
N VAL A 88 1.57 18.98 -31.88
CA VAL A 88 2.16 17.68 -31.51
C VAL A 88 2.47 17.66 -30.02
N MET A 89 2.96 18.76 -29.46
CA MET A 89 3.21 18.91 -28.02
C MET A 89 1.93 18.79 -27.21
N ILE A 90 0.86 19.45 -27.66
CA ILE A 90 -0.48 19.39 -27.05
C ILE A 90 -1.01 17.96 -27.08
N ALA A 91 -1.08 17.33 -28.26
CA ALA A 91 -1.59 15.96 -28.39
C ALA A 91 -0.77 14.94 -27.59
N ALA A 92 0.55 15.10 -27.53
CA ALA A 92 1.41 14.25 -26.71
C ALA A 92 1.16 14.43 -25.21
N THR A 93 0.81 15.65 -24.78
CA THR A 93 0.49 15.96 -23.39
C THR A 93 -0.87 15.37 -23.01
N GLU A 94 -1.88 15.51 -23.86
CA GLU A 94 -3.20 14.90 -23.67
C GLU A 94 -3.11 13.38 -23.51
N ASP A 95 -2.37 12.70 -24.40
CA ASP A 95 -2.13 11.26 -24.31
C ASP A 95 -1.49 10.87 -22.97
N ALA A 96 -0.45 11.61 -22.56
CA ALA A 96 0.30 11.30 -21.34
C ALA A 96 -0.55 11.51 -20.09
N VAL A 97 -1.38 12.57 -20.06
CA VAL A 97 -2.32 12.83 -18.97
C VAL A 97 -3.39 11.74 -18.94
N ALA A 98 -3.96 11.35 -20.09
CA ALA A 98 -4.95 10.27 -20.16
C ALA A 98 -4.38 8.93 -19.68
N ALA A 99 -3.17 8.58 -20.10
CA ALA A 99 -2.48 7.36 -19.64
C ALA A 99 -2.20 7.40 -18.13
N SER A 100 -1.76 8.54 -17.61
CA SER A 100 -1.53 8.75 -16.18
C SER A 100 -2.82 8.61 -15.36
N ALA A 101 -3.93 9.18 -15.84
CA ALA A 101 -5.23 9.06 -15.21
C ALA A 101 -5.73 7.61 -15.17
N GLN A 102 -5.57 6.86 -16.28
CA GLN A 102 -5.90 5.44 -16.34
C GLN A 102 -5.06 4.61 -15.36
N ALA A 103 -3.75 4.87 -15.28
CA ALA A 103 -2.86 4.19 -14.34
C ALA A 103 -3.23 4.47 -12.88
N LYS A 104 -3.57 5.73 -12.55
CA LYS A 104 -4.08 6.12 -11.21
C LYS A 104 -5.38 5.40 -10.87
N ALA A 105 -6.31 5.32 -11.82
CA ALA A 105 -7.57 4.61 -11.64
C ALA A 105 -7.36 3.10 -11.41
N ALA A 106 -6.52 2.45 -12.22
CA ALA A 106 -6.20 1.03 -12.08
C ALA A 106 -5.58 0.70 -10.71
N ASN A 107 -4.67 1.56 -10.23
CA ASN A 107 -4.03 1.38 -8.92
C ASN A 107 -5.01 1.61 -7.75
N LYS A 108 -5.97 2.53 -7.90
CA LYS A 108 -7.06 2.71 -6.93
C LYS A 108 -7.94 1.47 -6.84
N THR A 109 -8.26 0.83 -7.96
CA THR A 109 -9.05 -0.41 -8.00
C THR A 109 -8.28 -1.59 -7.38
N ALA A 110 -6.97 -1.70 -7.62
CA ALA A 110 -6.14 -2.74 -7.01
C ALA A 110 -6.02 -2.63 -5.48
N ARG A 111 -6.12 -1.41 -4.92
CA ARG A 111 -6.13 -1.14 -3.48
C ARG A 111 -7.51 -1.25 -2.84
N SER A 112 -8.56 -1.47 -3.64
CA SER A 112 -9.94 -1.66 -3.18
C SER A 112 -10.26 -3.13 -2.89
N GLY A 113 -9.27 -3.92 -2.48
CA GLY A 113 -9.54 -5.18 -1.80
C GLY A 113 -10.31 -4.92 -0.50
N PRO A 114 -11.00 -5.94 0.07
CA PRO A 114 -11.66 -5.77 1.35
C PRO A 114 -10.68 -5.18 2.37
N LEU A 115 -10.97 -4.00 2.90
CA LEU A 115 -10.17 -3.37 3.97
C LEU A 115 -10.13 -4.25 5.22
N ASP A 116 -11.12 -5.13 5.35
CA ASP A 116 -11.22 -6.09 6.41
C ASP A 116 -10.37 -7.34 6.13
N PRO A 117 -9.34 -7.61 6.96
CA PRO A 117 -8.48 -8.77 6.79
C PRO A 117 -9.24 -10.11 6.86
N PHE A 118 -10.38 -10.17 7.55
CA PHE A 118 -11.20 -11.37 7.64
C PHE A 118 -11.97 -11.65 6.34
N GLU A 119 -12.47 -10.60 5.68
CA GLU A 119 -13.14 -10.72 4.39
C GLU A 119 -12.14 -11.08 3.29
N ALA A 120 -10.95 -10.48 3.31
CA ALA A 120 -9.87 -10.81 2.39
C ALA A 120 -9.41 -12.28 2.56
N ALA A 121 -9.22 -12.73 3.80
CA ALA A 121 -8.86 -14.12 4.08
C ALA A 121 -9.98 -15.10 3.67
N ALA A 122 -11.24 -14.78 3.93
CA ALA A 122 -12.37 -15.60 3.50
C ALA A 122 -12.52 -15.66 1.98
N ALA A 123 -12.32 -14.53 1.27
CA ALA A 123 -12.31 -14.48 -0.18
C ALA A 123 -11.17 -15.34 -0.77
N ALA A 124 -9.97 -15.26 -0.17
CA ALA A 124 -8.83 -16.09 -0.56
C ALA A 124 -9.12 -17.58 -0.34
N MET A 125 -9.73 -17.96 0.80
CA MET A 125 -10.14 -19.35 1.07
C MET A 125 -11.14 -19.86 0.03
N LYS A 126 -12.17 -19.07 -0.29
CA LYS A 126 -13.18 -19.40 -1.33
C LYS A 126 -12.55 -19.54 -2.72
N ALA A 127 -11.52 -18.75 -3.01
CA ALA A 127 -10.74 -18.82 -4.24
C ALA A 127 -9.65 -19.92 -4.23
N LYS A 128 -9.63 -20.78 -3.20
CA LYS A 128 -8.62 -21.86 -3.01
C LYS A 128 -7.18 -21.36 -3.00
N GLN A 129 -6.97 -20.13 -2.53
CA GLN A 129 -5.64 -19.51 -2.42
C GLN A 129 -5.01 -19.78 -1.04
N PRO A 130 -3.68 -19.78 -0.93
CA PRO A 130 -3.00 -19.90 0.37
C PRO A 130 -3.39 -18.75 1.31
N VAL A 131 -3.58 -19.08 2.59
CA VAL A 131 -3.88 -18.12 3.66
C VAL A 131 -2.98 -18.38 4.85
N GLY A 132 -2.76 -17.34 5.68
CA GLY A 132 -1.90 -17.46 6.85
C GLY A 132 -2.49 -18.37 7.94
N GLU A 133 -1.62 -19.11 8.65
CA GLU A 133 -2.01 -20.06 9.72
C GLU A 133 -2.86 -19.39 10.81
N GLN A 134 -2.67 -18.09 11.05
CA GLN A 134 -3.43 -17.32 12.05
C GLN A 134 -4.93 -17.29 11.77
N PHE A 135 -5.37 -17.52 10.53
CA PHE A 135 -6.79 -17.55 10.16
C PHE A 135 -7.41 -18.95 10.27
N LEU A 136 -6.60 -19.99 10.50
CA LEU A 136 -7.06 -21.38 10.56
C LEU A 136 -7.51 -21.77 11.97
N TRP A 137 -6.84 -21.24 13.00
CA TRP A 137 -7.08 -21.55 14.41
C TRP A 137 -7.11 -20.29 15.28
N GLY A 138 -7.58 -20.41 16.52
CA GLY A 138 -7.61 -19.28 17.47
C GLY A 138 -8.70 -18.24 17.18
N ALA A 139 -8.49 -17.01 17.65
CA ALA A 139 -9.49 -15.94 17.67
C ALA A 139 -9.95 -15.49 16.28
N HIS A 140 -9.03 -15.37 15.31
CA HIS A 140 -9.37 -14.96 13.95
C HIS A 140 -10.26 -15.98 13.24
N ALA A 141 -10.00 -17.28 13.42
CA ALA A 141 -10.85 -18.34 12.87
C ALA A 141 -12.26 -18.31 13.48
N VAL A 142 -12.37 -18.06 14.79
CA VAL A 142 -13.66 -17.90 15.47
C VAL A 142 -14.42 -16.70 14.92
N GLU A 143 -13.73 -15.58 14.70
CA GLU A 143 -14.32 -14.35 14.15
C GLU A 143 -14.83 -14.54 12.71
N MET A 144 -14.07 -15.22 11.86
CA MET A 144 -14.48 -15.50 10.48
C MET A 144 -15.73 -16.38 10.41
N ILE A 145 -15.80 -17.40 11.27
CA ILE A 145 -16.96 -18.31 11.35
C ILE A 145 -18.16 -17.59 11.98
N SER A 146 -17.96 -16.81 13.05
CA SER A 146 -19.04 -16.12 13.76
C SER A 146 -19.71 -15.06 12.89
N ARG A 147 -18.95 -14.43 11.99
CA ARG A 147 -19.45 -13.49 10.98
C ARG A 147 -20.06 -14.15 9.75
N GLY A 148 -20.02 -15.49 9.65
CA GLY A 148 -20.53 -16.22 8.49
C GLY A 148 -19.73 -15.97 7.20
N LEU A 149 -18.48 -15.51 7.31
CA LEU A 149 -17.64 -15.24 6.14
C LEU A 149 -17.17 -16.52 5.46
N ILE A 150 -16.98 -17.58 6.26
CA ILE A 150 -16.55 -18.91 5.82
C ILE A 150 -17.30 -19.98 6.63
N ASP A 151 -17.64 -21.08 6.00
CA ASP A 151 -18.23 -22.24 6.67
C ASP A 151 -17.17 -23.13 7.36
N SER A 152 -17.66 -24.04 8.21
CA SER A 152 -16.78 -24.94 8.98
C SER A 152 -16.13 -26.02 8.12
N GLU A 153 -16.73 -26.36 6.97
CA GLU A 153 -16.23 -27.39 6.06
C GLU A 153 -14.98 -26.90 5.32
N THR A 154 -15.08 -25.74 4.67
CA THR A 154 -13.95 -25.06 4.00
C THR A 154 -12.81 -24.79 4.98
N MET A 155 -13.12 -24.38 6.21
CA MET A 155 -12.10 -24.22 7.25
C MET A 155 -11.41 -25.55 7.60
N GLY A 156 -12.17 -26.65 7.63
CA GLY A 156 -11.65 -28.00 7.87
C GLY A 156 -10.67 -28.47 6.78
N GLU A 157 -10.97 -28.19 5.52
CA GLU A 157 -10.08 -28.50 4.39
C GLU A 157 -8.72 -27.80 4.55
N TYR A 158 -8.74 -26.49 4.84
CA TYR A 158 -7.51 -25.72 5.04
C TYR A 158 -6.69 -26.17 6.26
N ARG A 159 -7.36 -26.55 7.36
CA ARG A 159 -6.70 -27.11 8.55
C ARG A 159 -6.01 -28.44 8.23
N SER A 160 -6.70 -29.30 7.49
CA SER A 160 -6.18 -30.60 7.06
C SER A 160 -4.98 -30.43 6.13
N GLY A 161 -5.07 -29.49 5.17
CA GLY A 161 -3.97 -29.11 4.29
C GLY A 161 -2.74 -28.64 5.09
N ALA A 162 -2.94 -27.73 6.04
CA ALA A 162 -1.85 -27.24 6.89
C ALA A 162 -1.18 -28.36 7.71
N PHE A 163 -1.96 -29.28 8.26
CA PHE A 163 -1.42 -30.46 8.95
C PHE A 163 -0.59 -31.34 8.02
N LEU A 164 -1.10 -31.68 6.84
CA LEU A 164 -0.40 -32.52 5.88
C LEU A 164 0.91 -31.89 5.41
N THR A 165 0.92 -30.59 5.13
CA THR A 165 2.13 -29.83 4.80
C THR A 165 3.13 -29.87 5.95
N ARG A 166 2.69 -29.64 7.19
CA ARG A 166 3.59 -29.65 8.35
C ARG A 166 4.12 -31.06 8.65
N ARG A 167 3.31 -32.11 8.48
CA ARG A 167 3.75 -33.51 8.58
C ARG A 167 4.82 -33.83 7.54
N ALA A 168 4.64 -33.37 6.29
CA ALA A 168 5.61 -33.60 5.23
C ALA A 168 6.96 -32.89 5.49
N HIS A 169 6.95 -31.68 6.05
CA HIS A 169 8.18 -30.90 6.27
C HIS A 169 8.89 -31.17 7.60
N TYR A 170 8.14 -31.44 8.67
CA TYR A 170 8.68 -31.49 10.04
C TYR A 170 8.54 -32.85 10.71
N GLY A 171 7.89 -33.82 10.05
CA GLY A 171 7.60 -35.14 10.59
C GLY A 171 6.31 -35.18 11.41
N GLU A 172 5.82 -36.39 11.62
CA GLU A 172 4.49 -36.65 12.19
C GLU A 172 4.33 -36.16 13.63
N GLN A 173 5.29 -36.44 14.50
CA GLN A 173 5.20 -36.02 15.91
C GLN A 173 5.09 -34.50 16.05
N LYS A 174 5.90 -33.72 15.30
CA LYS A 174 5.84 -32.26 15.33
C LYS A 174 4.55 -31.70 14.75
N ALA A 175 3.96 -32.39 13.77
CA ALA A 175 2.67 -32.01 13.21
C ALA A 175 1.54 -32.25 14.22
N LEU A 176 1.56 -33.38 14.94
CA LEU A 176 0.59 -33.69 15.99
C LEU A 176 0.66 -32.70 17.15
N THR A 177 1.86 -32.44 17.70
CA THR A 177 2.01 -31.48 18.80
C THR A 177 1.53 -30.08 18.41
N TRP A 178 1.85 -29.64 17.20
CA TRP A 178 1.36 -28.36 16.69
C TRP A 178 -0.16 -28.34 16.52
N GLU A 179 -0.76 -29.42 16.02
CA GLU A 179 -2.20 -29.49 15.82
C GLU A 179 -2.93 -29.44 17.17
N ASP A 180 -2.42 -30.13 18.18
CA ASP A 180 -2.97 -30.11 19.54
C ASP A 180 -2.89 -28.71 20.16
N GLU A 181 -1.75 -28.04 20.06
CA GLU A 181 -1.59 -26.64 20.47
C GLU A 181 -2.54 -25.70 19.71
N ALA A 182 -2.76 -25.93 18.42
CA ALA A 182 -3.65 -25.13 17.60
C ALA A 182 -5.13 -25.35 17.97
N LYS A 183 -5.53 -26.59 18.21
CA LYS A 183 -6.87 -26.97 18.71
C LYS A 183 -7.13 -26.36 20.08
N GLU A 184 -6.16 -26.41 20.98
CA GLU A 184 -6.29 -25.85 22.33
C GLU A 184 -6.44 -24.32 22.29
N ARG A 185 -5.59 -23.63 21.52
CA ARG A 185 -5.75 -22.18 21.30
C ARG A 185 -7.12 -21.82 20.72
N HIS A 186 -7.65 -22.66 19.84
CA HIS A 186 -8.97 -22.45 19.26
C HIS A 186 -10.11 -22.73 20.24
N ARG A 187 -9.97 -23.73 21.12
CA ARG A 187 -10.91 -24.00 22.21
C ARG A 187 -10.99 -22.80 23.16
N LEU A 188 -9.86 -22.32 23.66
CA LEU A 188 -9.77 -21.13 24.50
C LEU A 188 -10.36 -19.89 23.82
N ALA A 189 -10.10 -19.71 22.52
CA ALA A 189 -10.68 -18.61 21.76
C ALA A 189 -12.22 -18.70 21.63
N LYS A 190 -12.78 -19.90 21.45
CA LYS A 190 -14.23 -20.13 21.42
C LYS A 190 -14.87 -19.82 22.78
N GLU A 191 -14.23 -20.25 23.86
CA GLU A 191 -14.70 -19.98 25.22
C GLU A 191 -14.67 -18.48 25.51
N ALA A 192 -13.56 -17.81 25.24
CA ALA A 192 -13.46 -16.36 25.40
C ALA A 192 -14.46 -15.60 24.52
N PHE A 193 -14.73 -16.08 23.30
CA PHE A 193 -15.75 -15.48 22.43
C PHE A 193 -17.16 -15.68 22.98
N ARG A 194 -17.47 -16.88 23.50
CA ARG A 194 -18.76 -17.18 24.14
C ARG A 194 -18.98 -16.31 25.37
N SER A 195 -18.01 -16.23 26.28
CA SER A 195 -18.09 -15.39 27.49
C SER A 195 -18.31 -13.92 27.15
N ARG A 196 -17.66 -13.38 26.10
CA ARG A 196 -17.90 -12.00 25.63
C ARG A 196 -19.31 -11.79 25.08
N ARG A 197 -19.89 -12.80 24.42
CA ARG A 197 -21.18 -12.69 23.74
C ARG A 197 -22.37 -12.91 24.68
N GLU A 198 -22.20 -13.73 25.72
CA GLU A 198 -23.25 -14.07 26.69
C GLU A 198 -23.46 -13.00 27.78
N GLY A 199 -22.64 -11.94 27.80
CA GLY A 199 -22.90 -10.78 28.65
C GLY A 199 -22.46 -10.94 30.10
N ASP A 200 -21.40 -11.72 30.37
CA ASP A 200 -20.69 -11.67 31.66
C ASP A 200 -19.57 -10.62 31.55
N GLY A 201 -20.00 -9.35 31.50
CA GLY A 201 -19.15 -8.18 31.29
C GLY A 201 -18.30 -7.75 32.49
N ALA A 202 -18.12 -8.60 33.49
CA ALA A 202 -17.20 -8.34 34.59
C ALA A 202 -16.17 -9.48 34.66
N ILE A 203 -14.90 -9.14 34.45
CA ILE A 203 -13.81 -9.99 34.97
C ILE A 203 -14.15 -10.20 36.44
N SER A 204 -14.25 -11.45 36.90
CA SER A 204 -14.59 -11.71 38.30
C SER A 204 -13.63 -10.93 39.19
N GLU A 205 -14.17 -10.31 40.25
CA GLU A 205 -13.39 -9.45 41.16
C GLU A 205 -12.16 -10.18 41.72
N GLU A 206 -12.26 -11.51 41.82
CA GLU A 206 -11.18 -12.42 42.17
C GLU A 206 -10.04 -12.44 41.15
N VAL A 207 -10.33 -12.53 39.85
CA VAL A 207 -9.33 -12.51 38.77
C VAL A 207 -8.67 -11.13 38.65
N LEU A 208 -9.42 -10.04 38.88
CA LEU A 208 -8.86 -8.69 38.95
C LEU A 208 -7.93 -8.53 40.16
N ARG A 209 -8.30 -9.10 41.31
CA ARG A 209 -7.49 -9.06 42.53
C ARG A 209 -6.20 -9.85 42.38
N GLU A 210 -6.26 -11.05 41.81
CA GLU A 210 -5.07 -11.87 41.51
C GLU A 210 -4.12 -11.14 40.55
N GLY A 211 -4.62 -10.59 39.45
CA GLY A 211 -3.80 -9.83 38.50
C GLY A 211 -3.16 -8.58 39.13
N GLN A 212 -3.86 -7.90 40.05
CA GLN A 212 -3.30 -6.76 40.78
C GLN A 212 -2.24 -7.16 41.83
N GLU A 213 -2.39 -8.31 42.49
CA GLU A 213 -1.40 -8.83 43.43
C GLU A 213 -0.12 -9.28 42.70
N GLU A 214 -0.24 -9.92 41.54
CA GLU A 214 0.89 -10.29 40.68
C GLU A 214 1.66 -9.06 40.18
N LEU A 215 0.95 -8.03 39.72
CA LEU A 215 1.57 -6.76 39.31
C LEU A 215 2.29 -6.06 40.47
N LYS A 216 1.70 -6.06 41.67
CA LYS A 216 2.34 -5.52 42.88
C LYS A 216 3.54 -6.35 43.32
N ALA A 217 3.50 -7.68 43.15
CA ALA A 217 4.62 -8.57 43.44
C ALA A 217 5.78 -8.36 42.45
N ALA A 218 5.47 -8.21 41.16
CA ALA A 218 6.43 -7.89 40.11
C ALA A 218 7.07 -6.51 40.31
N ALA A 219 6.29 -5.49 40.70
CA ALA A 219 6.83 -4.18 41.03
C ALA A 219 7.79 -4.23 42.23
N ARG A 220 7.43 -4.97 43.30
CA ARG A 220 8.30 -5.18 44.47
C ARG A 220 9.56 -5.97 44.15
N SER A 221 9.53 -6.89 43.18
CA SER A 221 10.71 -7.65 42.77
C SER A 221 11.67 -6.82 41.91
N MET A 222 11.14 -5.93 41.06
CA MET A 222 11.92 -4.98 40.28
C MET A 222 12.60 -3.91 41.16
N ASP A 223 11.91 -3.43 42.19
CA ASP A 223 12.46 -2.40 43.08
C ASP A 223 13.60 -2.92 43.98
N ARG A 224 13.52 -4.20 44.39
CA ARG A 224 14.64 -4.88 45.09
C ARG A 224 15.86 -5.09 44.20
N ARG A 225 15.67 -5.42 42.91
CA ARG A 225 16.76 -5.51 41.92
C ARG A 225 17.41 -4.15 41.65
N SER A 226 16.62 -3.09 41.58
CA SER A 226 17.14 -1.73 41.40
C SER A 226 17.93 -1.25 42.62
N SER A 227 17.47 -1.61 43.82
CA SER A 227 18.16 -1.32 45.08
C SER A 227 19.44 -2.13 45.30
N SER A 228 19.53 -3.35 44.76
CA SER A 228 20.77 -4.16 44.83
C SER A 228 21.83 -3.68 43.84
N MET A 229 21.43 -3.16 42.66
CA MET A 229 22.38 -2.60 41.69
C MET A 229 23.00 -1.27 42.14
N ARG A 230 22.28 -0.43 42.90
CA ARG A 230 22.83 0.83 43.43
C ARG A 230 23.84 0.68 44.58
N ARG A 231 24.00 -0.52 45.15
CA ARG A 231 25.03 -0.78 46.18
C ARG A 231 26.34 -1.34 45.61
N TYR A 232 26.39 -1.59 44.30
CA TYR A 232 27.57 -2.13 43.61
C TYR A 232 28.09 -1.20 42.49
N ALA A 233 27.67 0.07 42.50
CA ALA A 233 28.25 1.16 41.73
C ALA A 233 28.85 2.17 42.70
#